data_AF-A0A1G8MUB2-F1
#
_entry.id   AF-A0A1G8MUB2-F1
#
_cell.length_a   1.000
_cell.length_b   1.000
_cell.length_c   1.000
_cell.angle_alpha   90.00
_cell.angle_beta   90.00
_cell.angle_gamma   90.00
#
_symmetry.space_group_name_H-M   'P 1'
#
loop_
_entity.id
_entity.type
_entity.pdbx_description
1 polymer ?
#
loop_
_entity_poly.entity_id
_entity_poly.type
_entity_poly.pdbx_seq_one_letter_code
_entity_poly.pdbx_strand_id
1 'polypeptide(L)'
;MRVMLSILFIFSTSLAFHGTSYAEDEGTHYQSTVVDSHIDTFMHTLDETTWLPETDIGEETPFDFDIPKGQEGGLDVPYLAAYTPGYYENTPRSISETLAKINGIYWTEANNPDDLSITPSYEDIEQAVQDEKIAAVPTIEGGYSMEEDNAIELLHQYDDLGVKALGFTWNYSNALGEGADRVYGDPDETPSEGGLTELGTEVAEEMNDLGMMIDVSHMARTTFWDVIEVSEDPVIASHSGVNALHDHQRNLTDEQLEALADNGGVVGIVFYPAFLTDESEGYVEDVVDHIDHAVDVMGMEHVALGSDFDGAPMPEDLQDASELYKITDELENRDYSEEDIEKILGENHLRVLEEVEQNEEDADKGVTVTPSLEMGEELADNTPILQADIEGEALNESDFRIIVDGIDHEPDFDEETGTLSLELDEPLKERFHAVTFEAETGDGETERETKIFYVDTSVDNMKTLVEHFEAEGAFENDEVVRSLNLHLTAVGQFEDQEESEKIVQHTEGLQDLLDYQHENDLISETAYSVLSNDADVLKDKWQ
;
A
#
# COMPACT_ATOMS: atom_id res chain seq x y z
N MET A 1 -18.53 -70.46 -53.26
CA MET A 1 -18.83 -69.03 -53.07
C MET A 1 -20.25 -68.91 -52.52
N ARG A 2 -20.38 -68.84 -51.20
CA ARG A 2 -21.62 -68.50 -50.50
C ARG A 2 -21.22 -67.77 -49.23
N VAL A 3 -21.91 -66.65 -49.06
CA VAL A 3 -21.79 -65.60 -48.05
C VAL A 3 -22.15 -66.14 -46.66
N MET A 4 -21.49 -65.62 -45.62
CA MET A 4 -22.14 -65.40 -44.33
C MET A 4 -21.52 -64.19 -43.64
N LEU A 5 -22.38 -63.20 -43.38
CA LEU A 5 -22.14 -61.96 -42.65
C LEU A 5 -22.60 -62.23 -41.21
N SER A 6 -21.77 -61.90 -40.21
CA SER A 6 -22.18 -61.90 -38.80
C SER A 6 -21.69 -60.63 -38.11
N ILE A 7 -22.65 -60.02 -37.42
CA ILE A 7 -22.71 -58.71 -36.79
C ILE A 7 -21.83 -58.65 -35.52
N LEU A 8 -21.17 -57.52 -35.28
CA LEU A 8 -20.74 -57.10 -33.95
C LEU A 8 -21.29 -55.70 -33.67
N PHE A 9 -22.06 -55.57 -32.59
CA PHE A 9 -22.59 -54.32 -32.05
C PHE A 9 -21.46 -53.50 -31.44
N ILE A 10 -21.36 -52.21 -31.80
CA ILE A 10 -20.63 -51.21 -31.03
C ILE A 10 -21.69 -50.31 -30.40
N PHE A 11 -21.76 -50.31 -29.07
CA PHE A 11 -22.49 -49.30 -28.30
C PHE A 11 -21.68 -48.00 -28.37
N SER A 12 -22.21 -46.97 -29.02
CA SER A 12 -21.76 -45.60 -28.82
C SER A 12 -22.56 -45.00 -27.67
N THR A 13 -21.96 -44.93 -26.48
CA THR A 13 -22.41 -44.00 -25.44
C THR A 13 -22.07 -42.59 -25.90
N SER A 14 -23.06 -41.89 -26.45
CA SER A 14 -23.04 -40.44 -26.51
C SER A 14 -23.23 -39.94 -25.08
N LEU A 15 -22.13 -39.63 -24.40
CA LEU A 15 -22.17 -38.70 -23.27
C LEU A 15 -22.54 -37.34 -23.86
N ALA A 16 -23.74 -36.87 -23.58
CA ALA A 16 -24.05 -35.47 -23.71
C ALA A 16 -23.23 -34.76 -22.62
N PHE A 17 -22.17 -34.07 -23.01
CA PHE A 17 -21.68 -32.94 -22.24
C PHE A 17 -22.85 -31.96 -22.19
N HIS A 18 -23.50 -31.84 -21.03
CA HIS A 18 -24.13 -30.58 -20.68
C HIS A 18 -22.95 -29.64 -20.45
N GLY A 19 -22.54 -28.93 -21.50
CA GLY A 19 -21.91 -27.64 -21.27
C GLY A 19 -22.98 -26.81 -20.59
N THR A 20 -22.74 -26.48 -19.33
CA THR A 20 -23.42 -25.36 -18.70
C THR A 20 -23.11 -24.13 -19.55
N SER A 21 -24.15 -23.56 -20.14
CA SER A 21 -24.08 -22.22 -20.73
C SER A 21 -24.10 -21.23 -19.56
N TYR A 22 -22.93 -20.72 -19.18
CA TYR A 22 -22.75 -19.61 -18.23
C TYR A 22 -22.29 -18.37 -19.01
N ALA A 23 -23.09 -17.92 -19.96
CA ALA A 23 -22.85 -16.69 -20.70
C ALA A 23 -24.10 -16.38 -21.51
N GLU A 24 -25.11 -15.76 -20.90
CA GLU A 24 -26.19 -15.04 -21.62
C GLU A 24 -27.19 -14.25 -20.72
N ASP A 25 -26.92 -14.00 -19.42
CA ASP A 25 -27.82 -13.17 -18.56
C ASP A 25 -27.18 -12.74 -17.21
N GLU A 26 -25.91 -12.34 -17.20
CA GLU A 26 -25.34 -11.68 -16.00
C GLU A 26 -25.64 -10.18 -16.15
N GLY A 27 -26.24 -9.54 -15.14
CA GLY A 27 -26.78 -8.18 -15.24
C GLY A 27 -25.72 -7.11 -15.52
N THR A 28 -26.12 -5.83 -15.60
CA THR A 28 -25.25 -4.68 -15.88
C THR A 28 -23.93 -4.72 -15.07
N HIS A 29 -24.02 -5.11 -13.80
CA HIS A 29 -22.89 -5.25 -12.89
C HIS A 29 -21.74 -6.09 -13.45
N TYR A 30 -21.96 -7.37 -13.74
CA TYR A 30 -20.94 -8.33 -14.19
C TYR A 30 -20.52 -8.13 -15.66
N GLN A 31 -21.10 -7.17 -16.37
CA GLN A 31 -20.67 -6.74 -17.69
C GLN A 31 -19.84 -5.45 -17.65
N SER A 32 -19.85 -4.76 -16.51
CA SER A 32 -19.07 -3.55 -16.27
C SER A 32 -17.73 -3.93 -15.66
N THR A 33 -16.74 -3.04 -15.79
CA THR A 33 -15.54 -3.11 -14.95
C THR A 33 -15.87 -2.45 -13.61
N VAL A 34 -15.81 -3.21 -12.52
CA VAL A 34 -16.08 -2.71 -11.18
C VAL A 34 -14.77 -2.36 -10.49
N VAL A 35 -14.65 -1.11 -10.07
CA VAL A 35 -13.51 -0.53 -9.38
C VAL A 35 -13.94 -0.17 -7.96
N ASP A 36 -13.11 -0.54 -7.00
CA ASP A 36 -13.20 -0.06 -5.63
C ASP A 36 -11.94 0.73 -5.32
N SER A 37 -12.09 2.04 -5.10
CA SER A 37 -10.95 2.95 -4.95
C SER A 37 -10.28 2.91 -3.57
N HIS A 38 -10.75 2.09 -2.62
CA HIS A 38 -10.06 1.93 -1.33
C HIS A 38 -10.44 0.66 -0.55
N ILE A 39 -9.47 -0.22 -0.30
CA ILE A 39 -9.60 -1.46 0.48
C ILE A 39 -8.40 -1.65 1.42
N ASP A 40 -8.64 -1.90 2.70
CA ASP A 40 -7.64 -1.95 3.78
C ASP A 40 -7.22 -3.37 4.21
N THR A 41 -7.52 -4.39 3.40
CA THR A 41 -7.27 -5.80 3.76
C THR A 41 -5.83 -6.07 4.22
N PHE A 42 -4.83 -5.37 3.67
CA PHE A 42 -3.41 -5.55 4.01
C PHE A 42 -3.03 -5.08 5.42
N MET A 43 -3.92 -4.41 6.14
CA MET A 43 -3.79 -4.20 7.58
C MET A 43 -3.84 -5.50 8.40
N HIS A 44 -4.48 -6.55 7.87
CA HIS A 44 -4.78 -7.78 8.61
C HIS A 44 -4.06 -9.03 8.08
N THR A 45 -3.32 -8.92 6.97
CA THR A 45 -2.69 -10.07 6.30
C THR A 45 -1.27 -10.38 6.78
N LEU A 46 -0.67 -9.45 7.54
CA LEU A 46 0.72 -9.53 7.99
C LEU A 46 0.79 -10.02 9.45
N ASP A 47 1.85 -10.75 9.78
CA ASP A 47 2.16 -11.13 11.16
C ASP A 47 2.40 -9.87 12.01
N GLU A 48 1.70 -9.73 13.14
CA GLU A 48 1.72 -8.50 13.96
C GLU A 48 3.13 -8.16 14.49
N THR A 49 3.98 -9.18 14.67
CA THR A 49 5.32 -9.00 15.23
C THR A 49 6.32 -8.74 14.12
N THR A 50 6.44 -9.59 13.11
CA THR A 50 7.47 -9.53 12.05
C THR A 50 7.08 -8.69 10.84
N TRP A 51 5.78 -8.49 10.61
CA TRP A 51 5.18 -7.89 9.41
C TRP A 51 5.41 -8.67 8.12
N LEU A 52 5.89 -9.91 8.20
CA LEU A 52 5.90 -10.80 7.04
C LEU A 52 4.47 -11.25 6.71
N PRO A 53 4.14 -11.47 5.43
CA PRO A 53 2.83 -12.00 5.04
C PRO A 53 2.53 -13.33 5.74
N GLU A 54 1.39 -13.41 6.43
CA GLU A 54 0.93 -14.60 7.16
C GLU A 54 -0.32 -15.21 6.52
N THR A 55 -1.23 -14.36 6.02
CA THR A 55 -2.52 -14.78 5.47
C THR A 55 -2.58 -14.53 3.97
N ASP A 56 -2.79 -15.60 3.20
CA ASP A 56 -3.02 -15.55 1.75
C ASP A 56 -4.49 -15.24 1.44
N ILE A 57 -4.74 -14.07 0.85
CA ILE A 57 -6.08 -13.65 0.41
C ILE A 57 -6.50 -14.29 -0.92
N GLY A 58 -5.69 -15.18 -1.50
CA GLY A 58 -6.11 -16.07 -2.58
C GLY A 58 -7.12 -17.14 -2.17
N GLU A 59 -7.28 -17.35 -0.86
CA GLU A 59 -8.23 -18.29 -0.28
C GLU A 59 -9.32 -17.55 0.52
N GLU A 60 -10.43 -18.22 0.84
CA GLU A 60 -11.49 -17.63 1.67
C GLU A 60 -10.95 -17.26 3.07
N THR A 61 -11.09 -15.98 3.43
CA THR A 61 -10.66 -15.39 4.71
C THR A 61 -11.89 -14.90 5.51
N PRO A 62 -11.73 -14.50 6.79
CA PRO A 62 -12.78 -13.80 7.52
C PRO A 62 -12.87 -12.29 7.21
N PHE A 63 -12.02 -11.76 6.32
CA PHE A 63 -11.96 -10.35 5.94
C PHE A 63 -13.12 -9.96 5.03
N ASP A 64 -13.34 -8.67 4.84
CA ASP A 64 -14.37 -8.16 3.92
C ASP A 64 -13.94 -8.35 2.46
N PHE A 65 -12.64 -8.37 2.17
CA PHE A 65 -12.11 -8.72 0.85
C PHE A 65 -11.12 -9.89 0.88
N ASP A 66 -11.32 -10.80 -0.07
CA ASP A 66 -10.36 -11.79 -0.55
C ASP A 66 -10.66 -12.08 -2.03
N ILE A 67 -9.74 -12.73 -2.74
CA ILE A 67 -9.87 -13.00 -4.18
C ILE A 67 -11.19 -13.75 -4.49
N PRO A 68 -11.56 -14.84 -3.76
CA PRO A 68 -12.84 -15.51 -3.98
C PRO A 68 -14.07 -14.60 -3.84
N LYS A 69 -14.12 -13.75 -2.79
CA LYS A 69 -15.23 -12.80 -2.60
C LYS A 69 -15.24 -11.72 -3.68
N GLY A 70 -14.08 -11.19 -4.07
CA GLY A 70 -13.97 -10.24 -5.16
C GLY A 70 -14.53 -10.80 -6.46
N GLN A 71 -14.12 -12.02 -6.84
CA GLN A 71 -14.62 -12.72 -8.02
C GLN A 71 -16.13 -13.03 -7.96
N GLU A 72 -16.65 -13.47 -6.82
CA GLU A 72 -18.11 -13.69 -6.63
C GLU A 72 -18.90 -12.38 -6.71
N GLY A 73 -18.31 -11.32 -6.16
CA GLY A 73 -18.85 -9.98 -6.08
C GLY A 73 -18.80 -9.20 -7.37
N GLY A 74 -18.03 -9.64 -8.36
CA GLY A 74 -17.80 -8.92 -9.62
C GLY A 74 -16.80 -7.77 -9.50
N LEU A 75 -15.96 -7.74 -8.45
CA LEU A 75 -14.90 -6.74 -8.29
C LEU A 75 -13.71 -7.07 -9.18
N ASP A 76 -13.40 -6.17 -10.10
CA ASP A 76 -12.31 -6.33 -11.07
C ASP A 76 -11.04 -5.60 -10.61
N VAL A 77 -11.18 -4.39 -10.06
CA VAL A 77 -10.05 -3.48 -9.80
C VAL A 77 -10.07 -2.96 -8.35
N PRO A 78 -9.49 -3.70 -7.39
CA PRO A 78 -9.32 -3.23 -6.02
C PRO A 78 -8.08 -2.33 -5.90
N TYR A 79 -8.28 -1.14 -5.33
CA TYR A 79 -7.18 -0.28 -4.88
C TYR A 79 -6.83 -0.67 -3.44
N LEU A 80 -5.67 -1.33 -3.29
CA LEU A 80 -5.24 -1.97 -2.05
C LEU A 80 -4.33 -1.04 -1.25
N ALA A 81 -4.83 -0.56 -0.12
CA ALA A 81 -4.17 0.44 0.70
C ALA A 81 -3.05 -0.15 1.55
N ALA A 82 -1.87 0.46 1.43
CA ALA A 82 -0.80 0.40 2.41
C ALA A 82 -1.02 1.50 3.46
N TYR A 83 -1.98 1.28 4.37
CA TYR A 83 -2.22 2.17 5.50
C TYR A 83 -1.07 2.17 6.50
N THR A 84 -0.75 3.32 7.10
CA THR A 84 0.07 3.36 8.34
C THR A 84 -0.51 4.35 9.37
N PRO A 85 -0.56 3.99 10.67
CA PRO A 85 -0.99 4.89 11.73
C PRO A 85 -0.02 6.06 11.97
N GLY A 86 1.19 6.02 11.38
CA GLY A 86 2.25 6.99 11.57
C GLY A 86 3.00 6.82 12.89
N TYR A 87 4.31 6.58 12.82
CA TYR A 87 5.20 6.48 13.98
C TYR A 87 6.04 7.74 14.12
N TYR A 88 5.47 8.78 14.74
CA TYR A 88 6.17 10.04 15.00
C TYR A 88 7.50 9.82 15.72
N GLU A 89 8.54 10.54 15.27
CA GLU A 89 9.93 10.39 15.76
C GLU A 89 10.59 9.03 15.43
N ASN A 90 9.92 8.16 14.66
CA ASN A 90 10.45 6.93 14.10
C ASN A 90 10.01 6.74 12.64
N THR A 91 10.44 7.66 11.76
CA THR A 91 10.19 7.60 10.31
C THR A 91 10.59 6.27 9.66
N PRO A 92 11.75 5.63 10.00
CA PRO A 92 12.09 4.31 9.47
C PRO A 92 11.00 3.26 9.70
N ARG A 93 10.26 3.36 10.82
CA ARG A 93 9.19 2.41 11.13
C ARG A 93 7.96 2.63 10.27
N SER A 94 7.61 3.89 10.00
CA SER A 94 6.55 4.25 9.06
C SER A 94 6.89 3.74 7.65
N ILE A 95 8.15 3.88 7.22
CA ILE A 95 8.65 3.33 5.94
C ILE A 95 8.49 1.80 5.93
N SER A 96 9.04 1.12 6.93
CA SER A 96 9.04 -0.34 7.03
C SER A 96 7.61 -0.92 7.04
N GLU A 97 6.68 -0.32 7.79
CA GLU A 97 5.30 -0.81 7.85
C GLU A 97 4.54 -0.59 6.53
N THR A 98 4.80 0.52 5.84
CA THR A 98 4.22 0.81 4.51
C THR A 98 4.73 -0.20 3.48
N LEU A 99 6.05 -0.41 3.45
CA LEU A 99 6.69 -1.36 2.55
C LEU A 99 6.31 -2.81 2.85
N ALA A 100 6.05 -3.16 4.11
CA ALA A 100 5.57 -4.49 4.48
C ALA A 100 4.22 -4.82 3.82
N LYS A 101 3.30 -3.84 3.78
CA LYS A 101 1.99 -3.98 3.12
C LYS A 101 2.11 -4.07 1.61
N ILE A 102 2.93 -3.21 1.00
CA ILE A 102 3.22 -3.29 -0.44
C ILE A 102 3.84 -4.66 -0.79
N ASN A 103 4.83 -5.12 -0.01
CA ASN A 103 5.42 -6.45 -0.17
C ASN A 103 4.38 -7.57 0.01
N GLY A 104 3.41 -7.40 0.90
CA GLY A 104 2.27 -8.32 1.03
C GLY A 104 1.45 -8.45 -0.26
N ILE A 105 1.24 -7.36 -0.99
CA ILE A 105 0.53 -7.37 -2.28
C ILE A 105 1.34 -8.18 -3.31
N TYR A 106 2.64 -7.90 -3.44
CA TYR A 106 3.55 -8.67 -4.31
C TYR A 106 3.62 -10.15 -3.93
N TRP A 107 3.64 -10.47 -2.64
CA TRP A 107 3.61 -11.84 -2.14
C TRP A 107 2.30 -12.55 -2.50
N THR A 108 1.17 -11.83 -2.44
CA THR A 108 -0.14 -12.36 -2.83
C THR A 108 -0.19 -12.66 -4.33
N GLU A 109 0.29 -11.74 -5.17
CA GLU A 109 0.41 -11.97 -6.62
C GLU A 109 1.28 -13.20 -6.93
N ALA A 110 2.45 -13.31 -6.28
CA ALA A 110 3.37 -14.41 -6.50
C ALA A 110 2.77 -15.79 -6.15
N ASN A 111 1.86 -15.84 -5.17
CA ASN A 111 1.15 -17.07 -4.81
C ASN A 111 -0.10 -17.33 -5.67
N ASN A 112 -0.70 -16.28 -6.25
CA ASN A 112 -1.95 -16.34 -7.00
C ASN A 112 -1.85 -15.74 -8.43
N PRO A 113 -0.82 -16.10 -9.23
CA PRO A 113 -0.55 -15.42 -10.50
C PRO A 113 -1.59 -15.70 -11.59
N ASP A 114 -2.44 -16.71 -11.40
CA ASP A 114 -3.55 -17.03 -12.30
C ASP A 114 -4.80 -16.18 -12.00
N ASP A 115 -4.92 -15.60 -10.80
CA ASP A 115 -6.14 -14.95 -10.30
C ASP A 115 -5.97 -13.45 -10.03
N LEU A 116 -4.76 -12.98 -9.73
CA LEU A 116 -4.45 -11.57 -9.45
C LEU A 116 -3.22 -11.11 -10.23
N SER A 117 -3.20 -9.85 -10.63
CA SER A 117 -2.02 -9.18 -11.18
C SER A 117 -1.95 -7.75 -10.67
N ILE A 118 -0.75 -7.29 -10.33
CA ILE A 118 -0.50 -5.89 -9.96
C ILE A 118 -0.44 -5.09 -11.26
N THR A 119 -1.28 -4.06 -11.37
CA THR A 119 -1.51 -3.33 -12.62
C THR A 119 -1.37 -1.82 -12.39
N PRO A 120 -0.18 -1.25 -12.63
CA PRO A 120 0.09 0.16 -12.34
C PRO A 120 -0.31 1.10 -13.49
N SER A 121 -0.95 0.60 -14.56
CA SER A 121 -1.41 1.44 -15.67
C SER A 121 -2.83 1.08 -16.09
N TYR A 122 -3.53 2.03 -16.72
CA TYR A 122 -4.84 1.78 -17.34
C TYR A 122 -4.79 0.62 -18.35
N GLU A 123 -3.74 0.54 -19.18
CA GLU A 123 -3.57 -0.54 -20.17
C GLU A 123 -3.38 -1.91 -19.48
N ASP A 124 -2.60 -1.96 -18.39
CA ASP A 124 -2.41 -3.19 -17.61
C ASP A 124 -3.69 -3.63 -16.91
N ILE A 125 -4.47 -2.68 -16.38
CA ILE A 125 -5.79 -2.96 -15.80
C ILE A 125 -6.72 -3.55 -16.86
N GLU A 126 -6.86 -2.90 -18.02
CA GLU A 126 -7.70 -3.41 -19.11
C GLU A 126 -7.28 -4.82 -19.53
N GLN A 127 -5.97 -5.10 -19.57
CA GLN A 127 -5.45 -6.41 -19.93
C GLN A 127 -5.72 -7.47 -18.86
N ALA A 128 -5.51 -7.17 -17.58
CA ALA A 128 -5.78 -8.10 -16.48
C ALA A 128 -7.26 -8.46 -16.37
N VAL A 129 -8.16 -7.48 -16.51
CA VAL A 129 -9.61 -7.71 -16.52
C VAL A 129 -10.03 -8.58 -17.72
N GLN A 130 -9.46 -8.33 -18.90
CA GLN A 130 -9.68 -9.19 -20.08
C GLN A 130 -9.20 -10.63 -19.91
N ASP A 131 -8.14 -10.81 -19.11
CA ASP A 131 -7.59 -12.11 -18.76
C ASP A 131 -8.34 -12.79 -17.59
N GLU A 132 -9.47 -12.21 -17.16
CA GLU A 132 -10.33 -12.72 -16.07
C GLU A 132 -9.60 -12.75 -14.71
N LYS A 133 -8.70 -11.78 -14.47
CA LYS A 133 -7.98 -11.61 -13.20
C LYS A 133 -8.43 -10.36 -12.47
N ILE A 134 -8.21 -10.36 -11.15
CA ILE A 134 -8.23 -9.15 -10.34
C ILE A 134 -7.03 -8.28 -10.71
N ALA A 135 -7.29 -7.04 -11.12
CA ALA A 135 -6.32 -6.01 -11.45
C ALA A 135 -6.04 -5.16 -10.20
N ALA A 136 -5.09 -5.59 -9.38
CA ALA A 136 -4.79 -4.96 -8.11
C ALA A 136 -3.95 -3.70 -8.29
N VAL A 137 -4.37 -2.59 -7.68
CA VAL A 137 -3.65 -1.31 -7.72
C VAL A 137 -3.16 -0.94 -6.32
N PRO A 138 -1.84 -0.97 -6.05
CA PRO A 138 -1.30 -0.51 -4.77
C PRO A 138 -1.55 0.98 -4.54
N THR A 139 -1.94 1.35 -3.31
CA THR A 139 -2.06 2.74 -2.87
C THR A 139 -1.40 2.93 -1.50
N ILE A 140 -1.15 4.18 -1.12
CA ILE A 140 -0.67 4.53 0.22
C ILE A 140 -1.69 5.41 0.92
N GLU A 141 -2.08 5.02 2.13
CA GLU A 141 -2.93 5.82 3.00
C GLU A 141 -2.12 6.37 4.18
N GLY A 142 -1.77 7.66 4.09
CA GLY A 142 -0.97 8.36 5.08
C GLY A 142 0.53 8.34 4.75
N GLY A 143 1.03 9.43 4.17
CA GLY A 143 2.45 9.66 3.87
C GLY A 143 3.32 9.96 5.11
N TYR A 144 3.15 9.22 6.20
CA TYR A 144 3.93 9.40 7.45
C TYR A 144 5.37 8.90 7.35
N SER A 145 5.74 8.25 6.24
CA SER A 145 7.08 7.81 5.90
C SER A 145 7.93 8.91 5.24
N MET A 146 7.31 10.03 4.87
CA MET A 146 7.92 11.10 4.08
C MET A 146 8.31 12.29 4.96
N GLU A 147 9.59 12.65 4.92
CA GLU A 147 10.22 13.77 5.61
C GLU A 147 11.06 14.59 4.62
N GLU A 148 11.55 15.76 5.03
CA GLU A 148 12.26 16.73 4.16
C GLU A 148 13.45 16.12 3.40
N ASP A 149 14.12 15.15 4.00
CA ASP A 149 15.34 14.53 3.51
C ASP A 149 15.14 13.26 2.66
N ASN A 150 13.93 12.69 2.60
CA ASN A 150 13.66 11.47 1.83
C ASN A 150 12.42 11.51 0.92
N ALA A 151 11.50 12.46 1.10
CA ALA A 151 10.15 12.39 0.53
C ALA A 151 10.11 12.20 -0.99
N ILE A 152 10.90 12.97 -1.75
CA ILE A 152 10.87 12.96 -3.22
C ILE A 152 11.39 11.63 -3.79
N GLU A 153 12.57 11.18 -3.37
CA GLU A 153 13.09 9.89 -3.86
C GLU A 153 12.27 8.72 -3.34
N LEU A 154 11.73 8.79 -2.11
CA LEU A 154 10.83 7.77 -1.60
C LEU A 154 9.51 7.71 -2.40
N LEU A 155 8.99 8.85 -2.87
CA LEU A 155 7.84 8.90 -3.77
C LEU A 155 8.14 8.17 -5.08
N HIS A 156 9.30 8.42 -5.70
CA HIS A 156 9.73 7.67 -6.89
C HIS A 156 9.88 6.16 -6.60
N GLN A 157 10.37 5.77 -5.42
CA GLN A 157 10.43 4.36 -5.04
C GLN A 157 9.04 3.73 -4.92
N TYR A 158 8.05 4.48 -4.41
CA TYR A 158 6.67 4.00 -4.36
C TYR A 158 6.07 3.87 -5.77
N ASP A 159 6.32 4.83 -6.66
CA ASP A 159 5.90 4.73 -8.06
C ASP A 159 6.54 3.53 -8.77
N ASP A 160 7.85 3.30 -8.60
CA ASP A 160 8.55 2.11 -9.14
C ASP A 160 7.93 0.79 -8.64
N LEU A 161 7.33 0.81 -7.44
CA LEU A 161 6.65 -0.32 -6.83
C LEU A 161 5.18 -0.45 -7.26
N GLY A 162 4.73 0.39 -8.19
CA GLY A 162 3.39 0.36 -8.78
C GLY A 162 2.33 1.09 -7.95
N VAL A 163 2.71 1.93 -6.99
CA VAL A 163 1.76 2.75 -6.24
C VAL A 163 1.21 3.85 -7.16
N LYS A 164 -0.12 3.92 -7.33
CA LYS A 164 -0.75 4.89 -8.24
C LYS A 164 -1.66 5.92 -7.57
N ALA A 165 -1.83 5.82 -6.26
CA ALA A 165 -2.43 6.89 -5.46
C ALA A 165 -1.78 7.00 -4.08
N LEU A 166 -1.65 8.24 -3.58
CA LEU A 166 -1.14 8.53 -2.24
C LEU A 166 -2.02 9.56 -1.53
N GLY A 167 -2.63 9.13 -0.43
CA GLY A 167 -3.30 10.01 0.53
C GLY A 167 -2.29 10.58 1.52
N PHE A 168 -2.13 11.91 1.55
CA PHE A 168 -1.02 12.51 2.30
C PHE A 168 -1.13 12.22 3.78
N THR A 169 -2.35 12.15 4.30
CA THR A 169 -2.64 12.01 5.72
C THR A 169 -3.72 10.98 5.93
N TRP A 170 -3.66 10.29 7.06
CA TRP A 170 -4.86 9.72 7.67
C TRP A 170 -5.50 10.81 8.56
N ASN A 171 -5.96 10.48 9.76
CA ASN A 171 -6.58 11.46 10.65
C ASN A 171 -5.61 12.46 11.30
N TYR A 172 -4.30 12.18 11.31
CA TYR A 172 -3.30 13.01 11.99
C TYR A 172 -2.40 13.80 11.03
N SER A 173 -1.74 14.82 11.58
CA SER A 173 -0.83 15.68 10.84
C SER A 173 0.54 15.08 10.62
N ASN A 174 1.19 15.35 9.49
CA ASN A 174 2.56 14.91 9.21
C ASN A 174 3.36 15.99 8.50
N ALA A 175 4.50 15.63 7.90
CA ALA A 175 5.38 16.58 7.24
C ALA A 175 4.78 17.20 5.96
N LEU A 176 3.81 16.55 5.32
CA LEU A 176 3.23 16.96 4.04
C LEU A 176 2.05 17.92 4.23
N GLY A 177 1.26 17.69 5.25
CA GLY A 177 0.05 18.44 5.49
C GLY A 177 -0.54 17.98 6.79
N GLU A 178 -1.83 18.21 6.98
CA GLU A 178 -2.44 17.73 8.19
C GLU A 178 -3.59 16.67 7.91
N GLY A 179 -4.20 15.98 8.88
CA GLY A 179 -5.36 15.04 8.68
C GLY A 179 -6.81 15.55 8.94
N ALA A 180 -7.82 14.75 9.27
CA ALA A 180 -9.18 15.28 9.55
C ALA A 180 -9.35 15.72 11.02
N ASP A 181 -8.61 15.10 11.95
CA ASP A 181 -8.83 15.15 13.40
C ASP A 181 -7.85 16.10 14.13
N ARG A 182 -7.17 16.92 13.35
CA ARG A 182 -5.89 17.59 13.62
C ARG A 182 -5.87 18.59 14.82
N VAL A 183 -5.82 18.08 16.03
CA VAL A 183 -4.79 18.56 16.96
C VAL A 183 -4.01 17.34 17.38
N TYR A 184 -2.73 17.26 17.03
CA TYR A 184 -1.90 16.11 17.37
C TYR A 184 -1.91 15.87 18.89
N GLY A 185 -2.29 14.65 19.30
CA GLY A 185 -2.48 14.29 20.71
C GLY A 185 -3.71 14.91 21.38
N ASP A 186 -4.69 15.40 20.62
CA ASP A 186 -5.96 15.90 21.13
C ASP A 186 -7.01 14.79 21.24
N PRO A 187 -7.37 14.37 22.46
CA PRO A 187 -8.42 13.39 22.65
C PRO A 187 -9.82 13.93 22.33
N ASP A 188 -9.97 15.24 22.08
CA ASP A 188 -11.24 15.86 21.71
C ASP A 188 -11.46 15.88 20.18
N GLU A 189 -10.56 15.31 19.36
CA GLU A 189 -10.68 15.14 17.89
C GLU A 189 -11.02 16.47 17.18
N THR A 190 -10.37 17.57 17.59
CA THR A 190 -10.69 18.91 17.06
C THR A 190 -10.15 19.08 15.64
N PRO A 191 -10.96 19.55 14.66
CA PRO A 191 -10.47 19.86 13.32
C PRO A 191 -9.39 20.96 13.32
N SER A 192 -8.30 20.80 12.57
CA SER A 192 -7.30 21.88 12.38
C SER A 192 -7.72 22.90 11.35
N GLU A 193 -7.07 24.05 11.48
CA GLU A 193 -7.08 25.15 10.52
C GLU A 193 -5.73 25.28 9.76
N GLY A 194 -4.80 24.34 9.94
CA GLY A 194 -3.52 24.21 9.22
C GLY A 194 -3.72 23.72 7.79
N GLY A 195 -2.71 23.83 6.93
CA GLY A 195 -2.84 23.60 5.49
C GLY A 195 -1.82 22.60 4.95
N LEU A 196 -1.65 22.60 3.63
CA LEU A 196 -0.53 21.93 2.97
C LEU A 196 0.80 22.59 3.38
N THR A 197 1.85 21.81 3.59
CA THR A 197 3.19 22.36 3.90
C THR A 197 3.95 22.69 2.61
N GLU A 198 5.13 23.29 2.73
CA GLU A 198 6.04 23.51 1.59
C GLU A 198 6.48 22.16 0.99
N LEU A 199 6.88 21.20 1.85
CA LEU A 199 7.19 19.83 1.42
C LEU A 199 5.99 19.14 0.77
N GLY A 200 4.79 19.27 1.32
CA GLY A 200 3.59 18.69 0.69
C GLY A 200 3.26 19.33 -0.65
N THR A 201 3.58 20.60 -0.85
CA THR A 201 3.45 21.25 -2.16
C THR A 201 4.43 20.62 -3.16
N GLU A 202 5.68 20.43 -2.77
CA GLU A 202 6.71 19.79 -3.60
C GLU A 202 6.33 18.34 -3.96
N VAL A 203 5.82 17.57 -2.99
CA VAL A 203 5.33 16.20 -3.22
C VAL A 203 4.11 16.18 -4.15
N ALA A 204 3.16 17.11 -3.99
CA ALA A 204 2.01 17.19 -4.89
C ALA A 204 2.41 17.51 -6.34
N GLU A 205 3.35 18.44 -6.53
CA GLU A 205 3.90 18.77 -7.85
C GLU A 205 4.62 17.55 -8.47
N GLU A 206 5.44 16.83 -7.69
CA GLU A 206 6.14 15.62 -8.17
C GLU A 206 5.17 14.48 -8.50
N MET A 207 4.07 14.33 -7.76
CA MET A 207 3.03 13.35 -8.08
C MET A 207 2.35 13.65 -9.42
N ASN A 208 2.16 14.92 -9.78
CA ASN A 208 1.66 15.28 -11.11
C ASN A 208 2.67 14.90 -12.22
N ASP A 209 3.97 15.14 -11.98
CA ASP A 209 5.03 14.77 -12.92
C ASP A 209 5.15 13.25 -13.10
N LEU A 210 4.89 12.45 -12.05
CA LEU A 210 4.90 10.98 -12.08
C LEU A 210 3.61 10.35 -12.60
N GLY A 211 2.53 11.12 -12.78
CA GLY A 211 1.23 10.52 -13.06
C GLY A 211 0.71 9.65 -11.90
N MET A 212 0.90 10.12 -10.67
CA MET A 212 0.33 9.51 -9.46
C MET A 212 -0.85 10.34 -8.95
N MET A 213 -1.98 9.70 -8.66
CA MET A 213 -3.17 10.39 -8.16
C MET A 213 -2.98 10.88 -6.73
N ILE A 214 -3.25 12.17 -6.49
CA ILE A 214 -3.34 12.71 -5.13
C ILE A 214 -4.70 12.34 -4.55
N ASP A 215 -4.70 11.65 -3.40
CA ASP A 215 -5.92 11.33 -2.67
C ASP A 215 -6.19 12.35 -1.54
N VAL A 216 -7.34 13.02 -1.63
CA VAL A 216 -7.76 14.06 -0.68
C VAL A 216 -8.69 13.54 0.42
N SER A 217 -8.98 12.23 0.43
CA SER A 217 -9.53 11.57 1.61
C SER A 217 -8.67 11.88 2.84
N HIS A 218 -9.29 11.87 4.02
CA HIS A 218 -8.68 12.16 5.31
C HIS A 218 -8.10 13.57 5.52
N MET A 219 -7.97 14.42 4.50
CA MET A 219 -7.44 15.78 4.68
C MET A 219 -8.44 16.68 5.43
N ALA A 220 -7.95 17.61 6.27
CA ALA A 220 -8.80 18.72 6.69
C ALA A 220 -9.10 19.62 5.49
N ARG A 221 -10.22 20.31 5.62
CA ARG A 221 -10.79 21.20 4.60
C ARG A 221 -9.77 22.17 4.02
N THR A 222 -8.91 22.75 4.85
CA THR A 222 -7.87 23.70 4.40
C THR A 222 -6.83 23.05 3.50
N THR A 223 -6.33 21.86 3.84
CA THR A 223 -5.38 21.15 2.94
C THR A 223 -6.05 20.64 1.68
N PHE A 224 -7.31 20.19 1.76
CA PHE A 224 -8.08 19.88 0.55
C PHE A 224 -8.06 21.08 -0.43
N TRP A 225 -8.34 22.29 0.07
CA TRP A 225 -8.34 23.48 -0.77
C TRP A 225 -6.96 23.85 -1.30
N ASP A 226 -5.92 23.69 -0.49
CA ASP A 226 -4.54 23.93 -0.91
C ASP A 226 -4.13 22.94 -2.02
N VAL A 227 -4.49 21.66 -1.90
CA VAL A 227 -4.23 20.63 -2.93
C VAL A 227 -4.99 20.93 -4.22
N ILE A 228 -6.26 21.31 -4.14
CA ILE A 228 -7.04 21.73 -5.32
C ILE A 228 -6.43 22.97 -6.01
N GLU A 229 -5.74 23.85 -5.27
CA GLU A 229 -5.05 25.00 -5.85
C GLU A 229 -3.71 24.63 -6.51
N VAL A 230 -3.02 23.62 -5.99
CA VAL A 230 -1.66 23.21 -6.42
C VAL A 230 -1.70 22.17 -7.55
N SER A 231 -2.59 21.17 -7.47
CA SER A 231 -2.59 20.04 -8.42
C SER A 231 -2.93 20.50 -9.84
N GLU A 232 -2.08 20.14 -10.79
CA GLU A 232 -2.33 20.36 -12.22
C GLU A 232 -3.20 19.25 -12.85
N ASP A 233 -3.17 18.05 -12.26
CA ASP A 233 -3.95 16.89 -12.69
C ASP A 233 -5.23 16.68 -11.84
N PRO A 234 -6.18 15.86 -12.33
CA PRO A 234 -7.33 15.43 -11.54
C PRO A 234 -6.93 14.70 -10.25
N VAL A 235 -7.54 15.08 -9.13
CA VAL A 235 -7.35 14.42 -7.83
C VAL A 235 -8.50 13.47 -7.51
N ILE A 236 -8.29 12.53 -6.59
CA ILE A 236 -9.36 11.62 -6.13
C ILE A 236 -9.69 11.91 -4.68
N ALA A 237 -10.94 11.63 -4.28
CA ALA A 237 -11.28 11.34 -2.89
C ALA A 237 -11.67 9.87 -2.82
N SER A 238 -10.71 9.01 -2.49
CA SER A 238 -10.81 7.54 -2.60
C SER A 238 -11.97 6.91 -1.82
N HIS A 239 -12.33 7.45 -0.65
CA HIS A 239 -13.41 6.96 0.20
C HIS A 239 -13.91 8.11 1.10
N SER A 240 -14.98 8.79 0.68
CA SER A 240 -15.56 9.90 1.46
C SER A 240 -17.08 9.98 1.28
N GLY A 241 -17.77 10.41 2.33
CA GLY A 241 -19.21 10.66 2.29
C GLY A 241 -19.57 12.11 1.96
N VAL A 242 -20.87 12.42 2.03
CA VAL A 242 -21.45 13.71 1.68
C VAL A 242 -21.94 14.44 2.93
N ASN A 243 -21.36 15.61 3.22
CA ASN A 243 -21.61 16.34 4.47
C ASN A 243 -23.05 16.88 4.55
N ALA A 244 -23.68 17.17 3.41
CA ALA A 244 -25.05 17.67 3.35
C ALA A 244 -26.10 16.64 3.84
N LEU A 245 -25.80 15.35 3.74
CA LEU A 245 -26.66 14.26 4.23
C LEU A 245 -26.32 13.89 5.66
N HIS A 246 -25.03 13.78 5.97
CA HIS A 246 -24.54 13.51 7.32
C HIS A 246 -23.35 14.41 7.68
N ASP A 247 -23.53 15.27 8.70
CA ASP A 247 -22.52 16.26 9.12
C ASP A 247 -21.38 15.57 9.90
N HIS A 248 -20.47 14.96 9.14
CA HIS A 248 -19.27 14.32 9.63
C HIS A 248 -18.02 15.01 9.08
N GLN A 249 -16.93 15.03 9.85
CA GLN A 249 -15.69 15.72 9.46
C GLN A 249 -14.97 15.07 8.29
N ARG A 250 -15.14 13.75 8.13
CA ARG A 250 -14.61 12.97 7.00
C ARG A 250 -15.43 13.15 5.71
N ASN A 251 -16.61 13.77 5.77
CA ASN A 251 -17.45 13.97 4.61
C ASN A 251 -17.15 15.29 3.90
N LEU A 252 -17.22 15.25 2.57
CA LEU A 252 -17.01 16.42 1.71
C LEU A 252 -18.27 17.29 1.68
N THR A 253 -18.07 18.60 1.79
CA THR A 253 -19.13 19.59 1.57
C THR A 253 -19.48 19.73 0.09
N ASP A 254 -20.68 20.22 -0.23
CA ASP A 254 -21.08 20.49 -1.63
C ASP A 254 -20.07 21.40 -2.35
N GLU A 255 -19.50 22.40 -1.66
CA GLU A 255 -18.46 23.27 -2.23
C GLU A 255 -17.20 22.49 -2.61
N GLN A 256 -16.79 21.49 -1.80
CA GLN A 256 -15.66 20.62 -2.11
C GLN A 256 -15.98 19.65 -3.25
N LEU A 257 -17.19 19.10 -3.30
CA LEU A 257 -17.64 18.24 -4.41
C LEU A 257 -17.65 19.00 -5.74
N GLU A 258 -18.16 20.23 -5.76
CA GLU A 258 -18.13 21.11 -6.94
C GLU A 258 -16.68 21.39 -7.38
N ALA A 259 -15.79 21.65 -6.43
CA ALA A 259 -14.38 21.93 -6.72
C ALA A 259 -13.62 20.71 -7.25
N LEU A 260 -13.90 19.53 -6.70
CA LEU A 260 -13.36 18.26 -7.19
C LEU A 260 -13.80 18.01 -8.64
N ALA A 261 -15.07 18.27 -8.95
CA ALA A 261 -15.60 18.19 -10.31
C ALA A 261 -14.93 19.18 -11.27
N ASP A 262 -14.75 20.44 -10.84
CA ASP A 262 -14.10 21.49 -11.63
C ASP A 262 -12.62 21.17 -11.92
N ASN A 263 -11.94 20.45 -11.02
CA ASN A 263 -10.58 19.92 -11.20
C ASN A 263 -10.55 18.69 -12.15
N GLY A 264 -11.67 18.00 -12.36
CA GLY A 264 -11.76 16.78 -13.18
C GLY A 264 -11.77 15.47 -12.38
N GLY A 265 -11.64 15.58 -11.06
CA GLY A 265 -11.51 14.48 -10.12
C GLY A 265 -12.78 13.64 -9.90
N VAL A 266 -12.70 12.70 -8.98
CA VAL A 266 -13.78 11.74 -8.66
C VAL A 266 -13.86 11.50 -7.14
N VAL A 267 -15.06 11.27 -6.61
CA VAL A 267 -15.27 10.81 -5.22
C VAL A 267 -15.72 9.35 -5.20
N GLY A 268 -14.95 8.48 -4.55
CA GLY A 268 -15.38 7.16 -4.11
C GLY A 268 -16.30 7.32 -2.89
N ILE A 269 -17.58 6.97 -3.03
CA ILE A 269 -18.51 7.04 -1.91
C ILE A 269 -18.24 5.89 -0.95
N VAL A 270 -17.89 6.26 0.29
CA VAL A 270 -17.57 5.34 1.40
C VAL A 270 -18.76 4.51 1.85
N PHE A 271 -18.55 3.26 2.26
CA PHE A 271 -19.64 2.39 2.74
C PHE A 271 -19.83 2.42 4.26
N TYR A 272 -18.91 3.04 4.99
CA TYR A 272 -18.92 3.09 6.45
C TYR A 272 -20.16 3.81 7.01
N PRO A 273 -21.12 3.11 7.68
CA PRO A 273 -22.37 3.71 8.14
C PRO A 273 -22.22 4.93 9.04
N ALA A 274 -21.16 5.02 9.84
CA ALA A 274 -20.93 6.17 10.72
C ALA A 274 -20.67 7.47 9.94
N PHE A 275 -20.33 7.38 8.66
CA PHE A 275 -20.18 8.53 7.77
C PHE A 275 -21.44 8.79 6.93
N LEU A 276 -22.42 7.88 6.93
CA LEU A 276 -23.58 7.94 6.05
C LEU A 276 -24.88 8.31 6.79
N THR A 277 -25.04 7.88 8.04
CA THR A 277 -26.33 7.97 8.73
C THR A 277 -26.19 8.19 10.23
N ASP A 278 -27.20 8.84 10.83
CA ASP A 278 -27.33 8.98 12.29
C ASP A 278 -27.88 7.70 12.95
N GLU A 279 -28.35 6.74 12.15
CA GLU A 279 -28.92 5.49 12.63
C GLU A 279 -27.82 4.53 13.10
N SER A 280 -28.17 3.60 14.00
CA SER A 280 -27.20 2.65 14.58
C SER A 280 -26.74 1.55 13.61
N GLU A 281 -27.46 1.39 12.51
CA GLU A 281 -27.26 0.40 11.45
C GLU A 281 -27.35 1.17 10.13
N GLY A 282 -26.42 0.93 9.20
CA GLY A 282 -26.49 1.45 7.84
C GLY A 282 -26.83 0.34 6.85
N TYR A 283 -27.34 0.73 5.69
CA TYR A 283 -27.76 -0.15 4.60
C TYR A 283 -27.25 0.37 3.26
N VAL A 284 -27.30 -0.46 2.22
CA VAL A 284 -27.00 -0.06 0.83
C VAL A 284 -27.78 1.18 0.40
N GLU A 285 -29.02 1.36 0.88
CA GLU A 285 -29.84 2.55 0.61
C GLU A 285 -29.14 3.85 1.07
N ASP A 286 -28.42 3.84 2.20
CA ASP A 286 -27.69 5.01 2.72
C ASP A 286 -26.47 5.34 1.83
N VAL A 287 -25.78 4.32 1.31
CA VAL A 287 -24.68 4.49 0.35
C VAL A 287 -25.20 5.14 -0.94
N VAL A 288 -26.30 4.61 -1.49
CA VAL A 288 -26.87 5.13 -2.74
C VAL A 288 -27.54 6.48 -2.55
N ASP A 289 -28.03 6.83 -1.35
CA ASP A 289 -28.45 8.21 -1.03
C ASP A 289 -27.29 9.20 -1.15
N HIS A 290 -26.09 8.82 -0.73
CA HIS A 290 -24.88 9.62 -0.89
C HIS A 290 -24.44 9.73 -2.36
N ILE A 291 -24.53 8.64 -3.13
CA ILE A 291 -24.30 8.65 -4.59
C ILE A 291 -25.29 9.62 -5.28
N ASP A 292 -26.59 9.53 -4.98
CA ASP A 292 -27.63 10.41 -5.56
C ASP A 292 -27.30 11.89 -5.34
N HIS A 293 -26.95 12.25 -4.10
CA HIS A 293 -26.62 13.65 -3.80
C HIS A 293 -25.33 14.09 -4.47
N ALA A 294 -24.29 13.24 -4.48
CA ALA A 294 -23.05 13.54 -5.19
C ALA A 294 -23.34 13.78 -6.69
N VAL A 295 -24.03 12.87 -7.36
CA VAL A 295 -24.44 13.01 -8.77
C VAL A 295 -25.19 14.33 -9.02
N ASP A 296 -26.09 14.73 -8.12
CA ASP A 296 -26.84 15.99 -8.23
C ASP A 296 -25.95 17.26 -8.12
N VAL A 297 -24.87 17.20 -7.34
CA VAL A 297 -23.97 18.32 -7.07
C VAL A 297 -22.83 18.41 -8.08
N MET A 298 -22.09 17.32 -8.27
CA MET A 298 -20.87 17.29 -9.09
C MET A 298 -21.09 16.71 -10.49
N GLY A 299 -22.20 16.01 -10.71
CA GLY A 299 -22.50 15.37 -12.00
C GLY A 299 -22.05 13.91 -12.08
N MET A 300 -22.66 13.17 -13.02
CA MET A 300 -22.51 11.72 -13.19
C MET A 300 -21.06 11.28 -13.42
N GLU A 301 -20.23 12.12 -14.03
CA GLU A 301 -18.86 11.74 -14.43
C GLU A 301 -17.88 11.75 -13.23
N HIS A 302 -18.30 12.10 -12.03
CA HIS A 302 -17.37 12.35 -10.91
C HIS A 302 -17.69 11.56 -9.64
N VAL A 303 -18.49 10.49 -9.76
CA VAL A 303 -18.85 9.61 -8.63
C VAL A 303 -18.37 8.18 -8.90
N ALA A 304 -17.77 7.55 -7.90
CA ALA A 304 -17.23 6.20 -7.92
C ALA A 304 -17.54 5.45 -6.62
N LEU A 305 -17.06 4.21 -6.49
CA LEU A 305 -17.14 3.40 -5.28
C LEU A 305 -15.79 3.38 -4.55
N GLY A 306 -15.82 3.45 -3.22
CA GLY A 306 -14.63 3.31 -2.37
C GLY A 306 -15.03 2.73 -1.02
N SER A 307 -15.02 1.41 -0.88
CA SER A 307 -15.76 0.73 0.18
C SER A 307 -15.28 1.04 1.58
N ASP A 308 -13.96 1.14 1.78
CA ASP A 308 -13.31 1.07 3.09
C ASP A 308 -13.46 -0.35 3.71
N PHE A 309 -13.53 -1.39 2.86
CA PHE A 309 -13.51 -2.80 3.29
C PHE A 309 -12.30 -3.09 4.16
N ASP A 310 -12.51 -3.83 5.26
CA ASP A 310 -11.51 -4.14 6.29
C ASP A 310 -10.96 -2.93 7.09
N GLY A 311 -11.24 -1.69 6.65
CA GLY A 311 -10.90 -0.45 7.35
C GLY A 311 -12.03 0.05 8.26
N ALA A 312 -13.27 -0.30 7.93
CA ALA A 312 -14.45 0.11 8.69
C ALA A 312 -15.55 -0.98 8.80
N PRO A 313 -16.47 -0.88 9.78
CA PRO A 313 -17.69 -1.68 9.79
C PRO A 313 -18.58 -1.42 8.57
N MET A 314 -19.06 -2.49 7.93
CA MET A 314 -19.88 -2.42 6.71
C MET A 314 -21.40 -2.32 6.95
N PRO A 315 -22.20 -1.89 5.95
CA PRO A 315 -23.67 -1.89 6.01
C PRO A 315 -24.26 -3.29 6.26
N GLU A 316 -25.35 -3.40 7.02
CA GLU A 316 -25.91 -4.70 7.46
C GLU A 316 -26.31 -5.64 6.31
N ASP A 317 -26.61 -5.07 5.14
CA ASP A 317 -26.99 -5.80 3.93
C ASP A 317 -25.93 -5.76 2.82
N LEU A 318 -24.70 -5.33 3.11
CA LEU A 318 -23.51 -5.44 2.26
C LEU A 318 -22.31 -5.65 3.18
N GLN A 319 -21.99 -6.90 3.50
CA GLN A 319 -21.00 -7.21 4.55
C GLN A 319 -19.58 -7.42 4.02
N ASP A 320 -19.44 -7.78 2.74
CA ASP A 320 -18.15 -8.12 2.14
C ASP A 320 -18.21 -7.93 0.61
N ALA A 321 -17.07 -8.08 -0.05
CA ALA A 321 -16.91 -7.85 -1.48
C ALA A 321 -17.83 -8.73 -2.34
N SER A 322 -18.26 -9.91 -1.86
CA SER A 322 -19.17 -10.80 -2.61
C SER A 322 -20.57 -10.21 -2.82
N GLU A 323 -20.89 -9.13 -2.11
CA GLU A 323 -22.19 -8.49 -2.09
C GLU A 323 -22.24 -7.14 -2.84
N LEU A 324 -21.16 -6.74 -3.54
CA LEU A 324 -21.07 -5.47 -4.28
C LEU A 324 -22.18 -5.27 -5.32
N TYR A 325 -22.67 -6.33 -5.95
CA TYR A 325 -23.79 -6.27 -6.90
C TYR A 325 -25.06 -5.63 -6.31
N LYS A 326 -25.21 -5.60 -4.98
CA LYS A 326 -26.36 -4.96 -4.32
C LYS A 326 -26.37 -3.45 -4.48
N ILE A 327 -25.22 -2.80 -4.64
CA ILE A 327 -25.15 -1.38 -5.01
C ILE A 327 -25.80 -1.18 -6.38
N THR A 328 -25.47 -2.04 -7.36
CA THR A 328 -26.07 -2.00 -8.69
C THR A 328 -27.57 -2.26 -8.65
N ASP A 329 -28.02 -3.28 -7.90
CA ASP A 329 -29.46 -3.55 -7.73
C ASP A 329 -30.21 -2.31 -7.21
N GLU A 330 -29.62 -1.57 -6.27
CA GLU A 330 -30.23 -0.36 -5.72
C GLU A 330 -30.20 0.83 -6.69
N LEU A 331 -29.11 1.02 -7.46
CA LEU A 331 -29.07 2.00 -8.55
C LEU A 331 -30.14 1.71 -9.62
N GLU A 332 -30.31 0.45 -10.02
CA GLU A 332 -31.35 0.03 -10.96
C GLU A 332 -32.76 0.30 -10.38
N ASN A 333 -32.97 0.05 -9.08
CA ASN A 333 -34.23 0.35 -8.39
C ASN A 333 -34.57 1.85 -8.41
N ARG A 334 -33.54 2.71 -8.49
CA ARG A 334 -33.65 4.18 -8.58
C ARG A 334 -33.71 4.70 -10.01
N ASP A 335 -33.91 3.81 -10.99
CA ASP A 335 -34.05 4.12 -12.42
C ASP A 335 -32.77 4.72 -13.06
N TYR A 336 -31.57 4.46 -12.50
CA TYR A 336 -30.30 4.76 -13.20
C TYR A 336 -30.23 3.98 -14.51
N SER A 337 -29.62 4.58 -15.54
CA SER A 337 -29.41 3.90 -16.81
C SER A 337 -28.19 2.97 -16.74
N GLU A 338 -28.14 1.96 -17.62
CA GLU A 338 -26.99 1.05 -17.72
C GLU A 338 -25.67 1.83 -17.90
N GLU A 339 -25.66 2.85 -18.77
CA GLU A 339 -24.50 3.75 -19.01
C GLU A 339 -24.10 4.57 -17.77
N ASP A 340 -25.07 5.00 -16.96
CA ASP A 340 -24.77 5.75 -15.73
C ASP A 340 -24.21 4.82 -14.64
N ILE A 341 -24.69 3.57 -14.60
CA ILE A 341 -24.20 2.55 -13.67
C ILE A 341 -22.76 2.16 -14.03
N GLU A 342 -22.45 1.90 -15.31
CA GLU A 342 -21.09 1.60 -15.80
C GLU A 342 -20.08 2.68 -15.33
N LYS A 343 -20.48 3.95 -15.42
CA LYS A 343 -19.66 5.08 -14.94
C LYS A 343 -19.38 5.06 -13.45
N ILE A 344 -20.42 4.86 -12.63
CA ILE A 344 -20.29 4.80 -11.17
C ILE A 344 -19.48 3.58 -10.75
N LEU A 345 -19.66 2.45 -11.42
CA LEU A 345 -18.97 1.21 -11.08
C LEU A 345 -17.48 1.25 -11.39
N GLY A 346 -17.03 1.96 -12.42
CA GLY A 346 -15.60 2.01 -12.70
C GLY A 346 -15.12 3.03 -13.73
N GLU A 347 -15.90 3.34 -14.77
CA GLU A 347 -15.38 4.17 -15.87
C GLU A 347 -14.93 5.56 -15.40
N ASN A 348 -15.61 6.13 -14.38
CA ASN A 348 -15.22 7.42 -13.84
C ASN A 348 -13.85 7.42 -13.15
N HIS A 349 -13.56 6.37 -12.37
CA HIS A 349 -12.28 6.25 -11.68
C HIS A 349 -11.16 5.96 -12.67
N LEU A 350 -11.38 5.03 -13.60
CA LEU A 350 -10.40 4.67 -14.62
C LEU A 350 -10.11 5.83 -15.59
N ARG A 351 -11.08 6.70 -15.87
CA ARG A 351 -10.83 7.95 -16.62
C ARG A 351 -9.81 8.83 -15.90
N VAL A 352 -9.96 9.01 -14.58
CA VAL A 352 -9.04 9.85 -13.81
C VAL A 352 -7.63 9.27 -13.85
N LEU A 353 -7.50 7.96 -13.68
CA LEU A 353 -6.22 7.26 -13.84
C LEU A 353 -5.62 7.49 -15.25
N GLU A 354 -6.39 7.24 -16.31
CA GLU A 354 -5.94 7.43 -17.70
C GLU A 354 -5.52 8.88 -17.99
N GLU A 355 -6.20 9.88 -17.42
CA GLU A 355 -5.84 11.30 -17.58
C GLU A 355 -4.54 11.66 -16.85
N VAL A 356 -4.31 11.08 -15.68
CA VAL A 356 -3.13 11.33 -14.83
C VAL A 356 -1.87 10.64 -15.40
N GLU A 357 -1.99 9.41 -15.92
CA GLU A 357 -0.86 8.62 -16.46
C GLU A 357 -0.33 9.11 -17.82
N GLN A 358 -1.05 9.99 -18.53
CA GLN A 358 -0.70 10.44 -19.90
C GLN A 358 0.63 11.21 -20.03
N ASN A 359 1.37 11.38 -18.93
CA ASN A 359 2.67 12.03 -18.87
C ASN A 359 3.87 11.05 -18.92
N GLU A 360 3.66 9.73 -18.83
CA GLU A 360 4.74 8.74 -18.86
C GLU A 360 5.08 8.27 -20.29
N GLU A 361 6.34 8.42 -20.73
CA GLU A 361 6.84 7.81 -21.98
C GLU A 361 7.69 6.57 -21.68
N ASP A 362 7.13 5.38 -21.93
CA ASP A 362 7.87 4.13 -21.94
C ASP A 362 8.70 3.99 -23.23
N ALA A 363 9.94 4.47 -23.17
CA ALA A 363 10.94 4.27 -24.21
C ALA A 363 11.98 3.24 -23.76
N ASP A 364 12.47 2.40 -24.69
CA ASP A 364 13.68 1.60 -24.49
C ASP A 364 14.86 2.54 -24.24
N LYS A 365 15.30 2.61 -22.98
CA LYS A 365 16.31 3.57 -22.48
C LYS A 365 17.76 3.14 -22.74
N GLY A 366 17.97 2.04 -23.47
CA GLY A 366 19.30 1.58 -23.90
C GLY A 366 20.23 1.08 -22.79
N VAL A 367 19.75 0.99 -21.55
CA VAL A 367 20.42 0.43 -20.39
C VAL A 367 19.46 -0.48 -19.62
N THR A 368 19.99 -1.54 -19.03
CA THR A 368 19.24 -2.49 -18.20
C THR A 368 19.92 -2.56 -16.84
N VAL A 369 19.10 -2.45 -15.80
CA VAL A 369 19.51 -2.65 -14.41
C VAL A 369 18.94 -3.99 -13.95
N THR A 370 19.74 -4.82 -13.28
CA THR A 370 19.28 -6.11 -12.76
C THR A 370 19.76 -6.26 -11.32
N PRO A 371 18.90 -5.93 -10.32
CA PRO A 371 19.21 -6.16 -8.92
C PRO A 371 19.56 -7.62 -8.63
N SER A 372 20.54 -7.83 -7.75
CA SER A 372 20.87 -9.18 -7.25
C SER A 372 19.86 -9.69 -6.22
N LEU A 373 19.01 -8.79 -5.71
CA LEU A 373 17.96 -9.06 -4.74
C LEU A 373 16.63 -9.36 -5.43
N GLU A 374 15.91 -10.34 -4.91
CA GLU A 374 14.52 -10.60 -5.29
C GLU A 374 13.56 -9.72 -4.45
N MET A 375 12.34 -9.49 -4.96
CA MET A 375 11.30 -8.78 -4.20
C MET A 375 10.97 -9.54 -2.90
N GLY A 376 11.06 -8.86 -1.77
CA GLY A 376 10.82 -9.42 -0.43
C GLY A 376 11.93 -10.32 0.08
N GLU A 377 13.14 -10.28 -0.50
CA GLU A 377 14.26 -11.13 -0.04
C GLU A 377 14.66 -10.83 1.41
N GLU A 378 14.86 -11.89 2.20
CA GLU A 378 15.32 -11.81 3.59
C GLU A 378 16.86 -11.77 3.67
N LEU A 379 17.37 -10.72 4.29
CA LEU A 379 18.78 -10.47 4.56
C LEU A 379 19.07 -10.63 6.06
N ALA A 380 20.22 -11.23 6.37
CA ALA A 380 20.58 -11.52 7.76
C ALA A 380 21.29 -10.36 8.48
N ASP A 381 21.83 -9.39 7.74
CA ASP A 381 22.67 -8.31 8.25
C ASP A 381 21.97 -6.98 8.02
N ASN A 382 22.00 -6.08 9.02
CA ASN A 382 21.44 -4.73 8.91
C ASN A 382 22.40 -3.72 8.29
N THR A 383 23.60 -4.16 7.88
CA THR A 383 24.54 -3.45 7.00
C THR A 383 24.80 -4.26 5.73
N PRO A 384 23.76 -4.58 4.94
CA PRO A 384 23.92 -5.45 3.78
C PRO A 384 24.78 -4.80 2.69
N ILE A 385 25.35 -5.66 1.83
CA ILE A 385 25.91 -5.24 0.55
C ILE A 385 24.81 -5.35 -0.50
N LEU A 386 24.41 -4.22 -1.06
CA LEU A 386 23.37 -4.10 -2.08
C LEU A 386 24.03 -4.06 -3.46
N GLN A 387 23.56 -4.85 -4.43
CA GLN A 387 24.20 -4.97 -5.74
C GLN A 387 23.21 -5.11 -6.90
N ALA A 388 23.60 -4.59 -8.06
CA ALA A 388 22.92 -4.81 -9.33
C ALA A 388 23.93 -4.96 -10.47
N ASP A 389 23.59 -5.76 -11.48
CA ASP A 389 24.32 -5.82 -12.74
C ASP A 389 23.75 -4.76 -13.71
N ILE A 390 24.63 -4.00 -14.36
CA ILE A 390 24.30 -2.94 -15.30
C ILE A 390 24.76 -3.35 -16.70
N GLU A 391 23.84 -3.44 -17.65
CA GLU A 391 24.13 -3.75 -19.05
C GLU A 391 23.69 -2.58 -19.95
N GLY A 392 24.61 -2.00 -20.73
CA GLY A 392 24.29 -0.91 -21.65
C GLY A 392 25.48 -0.40 -22.46
N GLU A 393 25.24 0.45 -23.45
CA GLU A 393 26.29 1.16 -24.20
C GLU A 393 26.39 2.63 -23.74
N ALA A 394 27.60 3.19 -23.77
CA ALA A 394 27.85 4.62 -23.51
C ALA A 394 27.38 5.13 -22.12
N LEU A 395 27.47 4.29 -21.10
CA LEU A 395 27.09 4.60 -19.71
C LEU A 395 27.74 5.87 -19.15
N ASN A 396 26.98 6.59 -18.33
CA ASN A 396 27.43 7.76 -17.57
C ASN A 396 27.61 7.41 -16.09
N GLU A 397 28.71 6.72 -15.79
CA GLU A 397 29.00 6.15 -14.46
C GLU A 397 28.99 7.18 -13.30
N SER A 398 29.17 8.48 -13.59
CA SER A 398 29.14 9.51 -12.54
C SER A 398 27.75 9.81 -11.99
N ASP A 399 26.71 9.33 -12.67
CA ASP A 399 25.32 9.61 -12.35
C ASP A 399 24.57 8.33 -11.94
N PHE A 400 25.31 7.23 -11.68
CA PHE A 400 24.74 6.03 -11.07
C PHE A 400 24.45 6.25 -9.60
N ARG A 401 23.29 5.77 -9.14
CA ARG A 401 22.82 5.94 -7.76
C ARG A 401 22.35 4.62 -7.18
N ILE A 402 22.53 4.45 -5.87
CA ILE A 402 21.78 3.48 -5.09
C ILE A 402 21.00 4.27 -4.04
N ILE A 403 19.69 4.17 -4.07
CA ILE A 403 18.80 4.91 -3.15
C ILE A 403 18.22 3.90 -2.16
N VAL A 404 18.33 4.18 -0.87
CA VAL A 404 17.77 3.34 0.19
C VAL A 404 16.79 4.18 1.02
N ASP A 405 15.51 3.79 1.05
CA ASP A 405 14.44 4.49 1.76
C ASP A 405 14.35 6.01 1.45
N GLY A 406 14.51 6.35 0.17
CA GLY A 406 14.55 7.74 -0.32
C GLY A 406 15.86 8.49 -0.04
N ILE A 407 16.89 7.82 0.51
CA ILE A 407 18.20 8.41 0.75
C ILE A 407 19.19 8.00 -0.34
N ASP A 408 19.79 8.97 -1.01
CA ASP A 408 20.78 8.76 -2.07
C ASP A 408 22.16 8.39 -1.50
N HIS A 409 22.78 7.36 -2.08
CA HIS A 409 24.13 6.89 -1.77
C HIS A 409 25.00 6.80 -3.03
N GLU A 410 26.26 7.23 -2.91
CA GLU A 410 27.27 7.09 -3.97
C GLU A 410 27.76 5.63 -4.03
N PRO A 411 27.51 4.90 -5.13
CA PRO A 411 27.87 3.48 -5.23
C PRO A 411 29.28 3.26 -5.79
N ASP A 412 29.83 2.07 -5.56
CA ASP A 412 31.01 1.56 -6.25
C ASP A 412 30.59 0.81 -7.53
N PHE A 413 31.17 1.19 -8.68
CA PHE A 413 30.95 0.50 -9.96
C PHE A 413 32.21 -0.22 -10.45
N ASP A 414 32.10 -1.53 -10.73
CA ASP A 414 33.16 -2.35 -11.34
C ASP A 414 32.95 -2.48 -12.85
N GLU A 415 33.71 -1.71 -13.64
CA GLU A 415 33.68 -1.74 -15.12
C GLU A 415 34.00 -3.14 -15.72
N GLU A 416 34.76 -4.00 -15.02
CA GLU A 416 35.14 -5.32 -15.55
C GLU A 416 33.97 -6.32 -15.46
N THR A 417 33.19 -6.23 -14.39
CA THR A 417 32.02 -7.10 -14.17
C THR A 417 30.70 -6.48 -14.60
N GLY A 418 30.64 -5.14 -14.69
CA GLY A 418 29.40 -4.39 -14.90
C GLY A 418 28.55 -4.29 -13.63
N THR A 419 29.15 -4.42 -12.44
CA THR A 419 28.40 -4.50 -11.18
C THR A 419 28.42 -3.17 -10.43
N LEU A 420 27.24 -2.67 -10.09
CA LEU A 420 27.01 -1.57 -9.17
C LEU A 420 26.83 -2.12 -7.75
N SER A 421 27.46 -1.51 -6.75
CA SER A 421 27.38 -2.01 -5.37
C SER A 421 27.48 -0.91 -4.31
N LEU A 422 26.84 -1.15 -3.17
CA LEU A 422 26.89 -0.31 -1.97
C LEU A 422 27.03 -1.19 -0.73
N GLU A 423 28.01 -0.90 0.13
CA GLU A 423 28.07 -1.42 1.50
C GLU A 423 27.58 -0.31 2.43
N LEU A 424 26.50 -0.56 3.17
CA LEU A 424 25.93 0.46 4.06
C LEU A 424 26.85 0.68 5.27
N ASP A 425 27.24 1.94 5.48
CA ASP A 425 28.08 2.35 6.62
C ASP A 425 27.29 2.42 7.94
N GLU A 426 25.97 2.63 7.85
CA GLU A 426 25.06 2.75 8.99
C GLU A 426 24.08 1.57 9.00
N PRO A 427 23.79 0.97 10.17
CA PRO A 427 22.84 -0.11 10.25
C PRO A 427 21.42 0.40 10.00
N LEU A 428 20.69 -0.34 9.18
CA LEU A 428 19.25 -0.20 9.00
C LEU A 428 18.54 -0.40 10.34
N LYS A 429 17.58 0.49 10.63
CA LYS A 429 16.94 0.63 11.95
C LYS A 429 15.65 -0.18 12.08
N GLU A 430 15.07 -0.61 10.97
CA GLU A 430 13.79 -1.35 10.92
C GLU A 430 13.94 -2.54 9.97
N ARG A 431 12.84 -3.13 9.50
CA ARG A 431 12.87 -4.46 8.85
C ARG A 431 12.72 -4.39 7.35
N PHE A 432 11.67 -3.73 6.86
CA PHE A 432 11.43 -3.59 5.44
C PHE A 432 12.04 -2.30 4.93
N HIS A 433 12.74 -2.42 3.81
CA HIS A 433 13.48 -1.33 3.19
C HIS A 433 13.30 -1.38 1.67
N ALA A 434 13.27 -0.21 1.05
CA ALA A 434 13.24 -0.08 -0.40
C ALA A 434 14.65 0.27 -0.88
N VAL A 435 15.13 -0.46 -1.88
CA VAL A 435 16.37 -0.12 -2.59
C VAL A 435 16.09 0.08 -4.07
N THR A 436 16.59 1.18 -4.61
CA THR A 436 16.60 1.46 -6.04
C THR A 436 18.02 1.46 -6.56
N PHE A 437 18.22 0.79 -7.69
CA PHE A 437 19.45 0.87 -8.46
C PHE A 437 19.17 1.68 -9.71
N GLU A 438 19.90 2.77 -9.91
CA GLU A 438 19.69 3.67 -11.05
C GLU A 438 20.95 3.78 -11.90
N ALA A 439 20.77 3.67 -13.22
CA ALA A 439 21.82 3.83 -14.20
C ALA A 439 21.41 4.79 -15.32
N GLU A 440 22.33 5.68 -15.70
CA GLU A 440 22.16 6.66 -16.76
C GLU A 440 23.05 6.35 -17.98
N THR A 441 22.51 6.53 -19.18
CA THR A 441 23.26 6.55 -20.43
C THR A 441 23.90 7.92 -20.69
N GLY A 442 24.93 7.98 -21.54
CA GLY A 442 25.65 9.22 -21.84
C GLY A 442 24.86 10.29 -22.61
N ASP A 443 23.67 9.95 -23.09
CA ASP A 443 22.67 10.85 -23.66
C ASP A 443 21.58 11.28 -22.67
N GLY A 444 21.63 10.79 -21.42
CA GLY A 444 20.78 11.22 -20.31
C GLY A 444 19.48 10.42 -20.19
N GLU A 445 19.42 9.20 -20.73
CA GLU A 445 18.30 8.29 -20.48
C GLU A 445 18.59 7.48 -19.21
N THR A 446 17.63 7.42 -18.29
CA THR A 446 17.80 6.85 -16.95
C THR A 446 16.89 5.63 -16.75
N GLU A 447 17.48 4.49 -16.41
CA GLU A 447 16.75 3.30 -15.98
C GLU A 447 16.94 3.09 -14.49
N ARG A 448 15.85 2.77 -13.79
CA ARG A 448 15.84 2.46 -12.37
C ARG A 448 15.06 1.19 -12.10
N GLU A 449 15.52 0.41 -11.13
CA GLU A 449 14.88 -0.82 -10.68
C GLU A 449 14.81 -0.84 -9.16
N THR A 450 13.59 -0.96 -8.63
CA THR A 450 13.33 -0.93 -7.19
C THR A 450 12.93 -2.31 -6.68
N LYS A 451 13.42 -2.66 -5.48
CA LYS A 451 13.07 -3.88 -4.75
C LYS A 451 12.82 -3.54 -3.28
N ILE A 452 11.87 -4.25 -2.68
CA ILE A 452 11.71 -4.32 -1.23
C ILE A 452 12.55 -5.49 -0.72
N PHE A 453 13.26 -5.31 0.39
CA PHE A 453 13.92 -6.39 1.10
C PHE A 453 13.62 -6.33 2.61
N TYR A 454 13.80 -7.45 3.29
CA TYR A 454 13.53 -7.62 4.71
C TYR A 454 14.82 -7.93 5.48
N VAL A 455 15.06 -7.27 6.60
CA VAL A 455 16.20 -7.53 7.48
C VAL A 455 15.73 -8.36 8.69
N ASP A 456 16.24 -9.59 8.82
CA ASP A 456 15.92 -10.47 9.95
C ASP A 456 16.50 -9.93 11.26
N THR A 457 15.74 -10.07 12.34
CA THR A 457 16.21 -9.71 13.67
C THR A 457 17.15 -10.79 14.20
N SER A 458 18.34 -10.36 14.62
CA SER A 458 19.34 -11.20 15.28
C SER A 458 19.98 -10.47 16.46
N VAL A 459 20.51 -11.23 17.42
CA VAL A 459 21.27 -10.65 18.55
C VAL A 459 22.47 -9.84 18.08
N ASP A 460 23.09 -10.19 16.95
CA ASP A 460 24.21 -9.43 16.41
C ASP A 460 23.75 -8.12 15.76
N ASN A 461 22.64 -8.11 15.01
CA ASN A 461 22.03 -6.88 14.48
C ASN A 461 21.66 -5.91 15.61
N MET A 462 21.03 -6.43 16.68
CA MET A 462 20.71 -5.61 17.86
C MET A 462 21.95 -5.01 18.54
N LYS A 463 23.08 -5.73 18.58
CA LYS A 463 24.33 -5.17 19.13
C LYS A 463 24.87 -4.07 18.23
N THR A 464 24.85 -4.26 16.91
CA THR A 464 25.24 -3.23 15.93
C THR A 464 24.39 -1.97 16.12
N LEU A 465 23.06 -2.12 16.30
CA LEU A 465 22.16 -1.02 16.62
C LEU A 465 22.51 -0.33 17.95
N VAL A 466 22.79 -1.08 19.01
CA VAL A 466 23.22 -0.50 20.30
C VAL A 466 24.52 0.31 20.14
N GLU A 467 25.49 -0.17 19.36
CA GLU A 467 26.74 0.56 19.09
C GLU A 467 26.48 1.84 18.28
N HIS A 468 25.61 1.77 17.27
CA HIS A 468 25.21 2.92 16.46
C HIS A 468 24.47 3.98 17.29
N PHE A 469 23.45 3.59 18.06
CA PHE A 469 22.72 4.49 18.95
C PHE A 469 23.61 5.10 20.04
N GLU A 470 24.65 4.39 20.50
CA GLU A 470 25.66 4.98 21.39
C GLU A 470 26.45 6.10 20.70
N ALA A 471 26.81 5.92 19.43
CA ALA A 471 27.50 6.93 18.64
C ALA A 471 26.62 8.18 18.37
N GLU A 472 25.31 7.99 18.19
CA GLU A 472 24.32 9.07 18.05
C GLU A 472 24.03 9.80 19.38
N GLY A 473 24.44 9.23 20.52
CA GLY A 473 24.17 9.80 21.85
C GLY A 473 22.75 9.53 22.35
N ALA A 474 22.13 8.44 21.88
CA ALA A 474 20.79 8.01 22.26
C ALA A 474 20.68 7.53 23.73
N PHE A 475 21.80 7.28 24.41
CA PHE A 475 21.82 6.79 25.78
C PHE A 475 22.42 7.82 26.75
N GLU A 476 21.86 7.91 27.97
CA GLU A 476 22.32 8.89 28.97
C GLU A 476 23.79 8.66 29.39
N ASN A 477 24.24 7.40 29.46
CA ASN A 477 25.60 7.05 29.91
C ASN A 477 26.01 5.60 29.56
N ASP A 478 27.32 5.30 29.65
CA ASP A 478 27.91 3.98 29.37
C ASP A 478 27.32 2.81 30.20
N GLU A 479 26.68 3.07 31.34
CA GLU A 479 26.08 2.00 32.16
C GLU A 479 24.82 1.43 31.51
N VAL A 480 24.04 2.27 30.81
CA VAL A 480 22.88 1.89 30.00
C VAL A 480 23.31 0.92 28.91
N VAL A 481 24.26 1.35 28.07
CA VAL A 481 24.84 0.55 26.96
C VAL A 481 25.40 -0.78 27.44
N ARG A 482 26.16 -0.76 28.54
CA ARG A 482 26.73 -1.99 29.12
C ARG A 482 25.66 -2.97 29.60
N SER A 483 24.54 -2.47 30.12
CA SER A 483 23.45 -3.33 30.62
C SER A 483 22.67 -4.01 29.50
N LEU A 484 22.45 -3.32 28.37
CA LEU A 484 21.88 -3.88 27.15
C LEU A 484 22.79 -4.96 26.57
N ASN A 485 24.06 -4.63 26.36
CA ASN A 485 25.06 -5.57 25.85
C ASN A 485 25.22 -6.84 26.72
N LEU A 486 25.05 -6.73 28.04
CA LEU A 486 25.09 -7.88 28.93
C LEU A 486 23.91 -8.84 28.67
N HIS A 487 22.71 -8.30 28.46
CA HIS A 487 21.52 -9.09 28.13
C HIS A 487 21.67 -9.73 26.76
N LEU A 488 21.99 -8.95 25.73
CA LEU A 488 22.20 -9.44 24.36
C LEU A 488 23.28 -10.54 24.30
N THR A 489 24.40 -10.37 25.02
CA THR A 489 25.44 -11.41 25.11
C THR A 489 24.91 -12.70 25.74
N ALA A 490 24.01 -12.60 26.74
CA ALA A 490 23.40 -13.77 27.34
C ALA A 490 22.43 -14.46 26.38
N VAL A 491 21.57 -13.69 25.70
CA VAL A 491 20.62 -14.20 24.69
C VAL A 491 21.39 -14.96 23.60
N GLY A 492 22.40 -14.33 22.98
CA GLY A 492 23.18 -14.98 21.91
C GLY A 492 23.93 -16.24 22.36
N GLN A 493 24.40 -16.30 23.62
CA GLN A 493 24.97 -17.53 24.17
C GLN A 493 23.94 -18.67 24.28
N PHE A 494 22.68 -18.35 24.53
CA PHE A 494 21.62 -19.35 24.60
C PHE A 494 21.10 -19.75 23.22
N GLU A 495 21.10 -18.83 22.24
CA GLU A 495 20.86 -19.14 20.83
C GLU A 495 21.88 -20.16 20.30
N ASP A 496 23.17 -19.94 20.55
CA ASP A 496 24.26 -20.89 20.23
C ASP A 496 24.06 -22.29 20.83
N GLN A 497 23.29 -22.38 21.92
CA GLN A 497 23.01 -23.61 22.66
C GLN A 497 21.62 -24.19 22.35
N GLU A 498 20.83 -23.55 21.49
CA GLU A 498 19.43 -23.90 21.21
C GLU A 498 18.57 -24.03 22.49
N GLU A 499 18.80 -23.17 23.48
CA GLU A 499 18.10 -23.20 24.78
C GLU A 499 16.88 -22.25 24.79
N SER A 500 15.84 -22.55 23.99
CA SER A 500 14.64 -21.70 23.77
C SER A 500 14.03 -21.11 25.05
N GLU A 501 13.79 -21.93 26.09
CA GLU A 501 13.22 -21.44 27.37
C GLU A 501 14.06 -20.32 28.02
N LYS A 502 15.39 -20.38 27.87
CA LYS A 502 16.28 -19.35 28.41
C LYS A 502 16.36 -18.13 27.51
N ILE A 503 16.29 -18.33 26.20
CA ILE A 503 16.25 -17.24 25.23
C ILE A 503 15.02 -16.37 25.50
N VAL A 504 13.83 -16.97 25.58
CA VAL A 504 12.58 -16.28 25.93
C VAL A 504 12.73 -15.55 27.27
N GLN A 505 13.19 -16.24 28.32
CA GLN A 505 13.36 -15.63 29.65
C GLN A 505 14.32 -14.42 29.65
N HIS A 506 15.43 -14.52 28.92
CA HIS A 506 16.43 -13.45 28.88
C HIS A 506 16.00 -12.28 27.99
N THR A 507 15.17 -12.55 26.98
CA THR A 507 14.59 -11.53 26.10
C THR A 507 13.45 -10.79 26.82
N GLU A 508 12.60 -11.47 27.60
CA GLU A 508 11.68 -10.82 28.54
C GLU A 508 12.41 -9.89 29.53
N GLY A 509 13.57 -10.33 30.03
CA GLY A 509 14.41 -9.50 30.89
C GLY A 509 15.07 -8.31 30.17
N LEU A 510 15.32 -8.42 28.87
CA LEU A 510 15.78 -7.31 28.03
C LEU A 510 14.64 -6.31 27.82
N GLN A 511 13.42 -6.78 27.59
CA GLN A 511 12.22 -5.96 27.47
C GLN A 511 11.98 -5.13 28.74
N ASP A 512 11.95 -5.79 29.91
CA ASP A 512 11.83 -5.12 31.21
C ASP A 512 12.91 -4.03 31.42
N LEU A 513 14.10 -4.25 30.89
CA LEU A 513 15.21 -3.31 30.98
C LEU A 513 15.01 -2.10 30.04
N LEU A 514 14.57 -2.33 28.81
CA LEU A 514 14.27 -1.29 27.84
C LEU A 514 13.14 -0.39 28.34
N ASP A 515 12.02 -0.98 28.80
CA ASP A 515 10.90 -0.27 29.40
C ASP A 515 11.37 0.60 30.57
N TYR A 516 12.17 0.02 31.49
CA TYR A 516 12.72 0.77 32.62
C TYR A 516 13.61 1.94 32.17
N GLN A 517 14.45 1.73 31.17
CA GLN A 517 15.33 2.78 30.66
C GLN A 517 14.52 3.91 30.02
N HIS A 518 13.51 3.58 29.24
CA HIS A 518 12.63 4.54 28.59
C HIS A 518 11.81 5.33 29.61
N GLU A 519 11.16 4.67 30.58
CA GLU A 519 10.40 5.32 31.67
C GLU A 519 11.23 6.29 32.54
N ASN A 520 12.56 6.18 32.50
CA ASN A 520 13.49 7.01 33.27
C ASN A 520 14.32 7.96 32.40
N ASP A 521 13.92 8.20 31.15
CA ASP A 521 14.59 9.09 30.19
C ASP A 521 16.08 8.73 29.96
N LEU A 522 16.43 7.43 30.04
CA LEU A 522 17.81 6.94 29.91
C LEU A 522 18.19 6.56 28.48
N ILE A 523 17.19 6.43 27.60
CA ILE A 523 17.28 6.03 26.19
C ILE A 523 16.33 6.94 25.39
N SER A 524 16.71 7.34 24.19
CA SER A 524 15.85 8.08 23.26
C SER A 524 14.64 7.25 22.82
N GLU A 525 13.56 7.91 22.40
CA GLU A 525 12.35 7.25 21.86
C GLU A 525 12.69 6.29 20.71
N THR A 526 13.42 6.76 19.70
CA THR A 526 13.77 5.94 18.52
C THR A 526 14.54 4.67 18.91
N ALA A 527 15.62 4.80 19.70
CA ALA A 527 16.39 3.64 20.15
C ALA A 527 15.57 2.67 21.02
N TYR A 528 14.65 3.17 21.84
CA TYR A 528 13.74 2.32 22.60
C TYR A 528 12.78 1.58 21.66
N SER A 529 12.10 2.29 20.77
CA SER A 529 11.13 1.75 19.82
C SER A 529 11.72 0.62 18.99
N VAL A 530 12.90 0.85 18.40
CA VAL A 530 13.63 -0.14 17.57
C VAL A 530 14.06 -1.34 18.39
N LEU A 531 14.81 -1.14 19.48
CA LEU A 531 15.36 -2.27 20.26
C LEU A 531 14.30 -3.08 20.99
N SER A 532 13.21 -2.44 21.40
CA SER A 532 12.04 -3.07 22.03
C SER A 532 11.34 -4.00 21.03
N ASN A 533 11.12 -3.50 19.82
CA ASN A 533 10.47 -4.25 18.77
C ASN A 533 11.31 -5.45 18.29
N ASP A 534 12.63 -5.30 18.17
CA ASP A 534 13.55 -6.41 17.91
C ASP A 534 13.56 -7.45 19.05
N ALA A 535 13.47 -7.01 20.31
CA ALA A 535 13.37 -7.93 21.43
C ALA A 535 12.07 -8.75 21.37
N ASP A 536 10.94 -8.14 20.98
CA ASP A 536 9.69 -8.88 20.78
C ASP A 536 9.79 -9.92 19.65
N VAL A 537 10.42 -9.58 18.52
CA VAL A 537 10.66 -10.54 17.42
C VAL A 537 11.51 -11.71 17.89
N LEU A 538 12.63 -11.45 18.55
CA LEU A 538 13.49 -12.52 19.08
C LEU A 538 12.72 -13.41 20.06
N LYS A 539 11.89 -12.80 20.91
CA LYS A 539 11.08 -13.55 21.87
C LYS A 539 10.11 -14.47 21.12
N ASP A 540 9.37 -13.97 20.13
CA ASP A 540 8.35 -14.73 19.41
C ASP A 540 8.97 -15.82 18.52
N LYS A 541 10.12 -15.54 17.88
CA LYS A 541 10.91 -16.52 17.10
C LYS A 541 11.29 -17.76 17.91
N TRP A 542 11.44 -17.63 19.24
CA TRP A 542 11.90 -18.70 20.13
C TRP A 542 10.80 -19.26 21.07
N GLN A 543 9.55 -18.78 20.97
CA GLN A 543 8.38 -19.36 21.65
C GLN A 543 7.87 -20.61 20.93
#